data_AF-X1UE51-F1
#
_entry.id   AF-X1UE51-F1
#
_cell.length_a   1.000
_cell.length_b   1.000
_cell.length_c   1.000
_cell.angle_alpha   90.00
_cell.angle_beta   90.00
_cell.angle_gamma   90.00
#
_symmetry.space_group_name_H-M   'P 1'
#
loop_
_entity.id
_entity.type
_entity.pdbx_description
1 polymer ?
#
loop_
_entity_poly.entity_id
_entity_poly.type
_entity_poly.pdbx_seq_one_letter_code
_entity_poly.pdbx_strand_id
1 'polypeptide(L)'
;RFLMRATETGIGCDNDKLTDSYLRMATDLNADGIIFFQLFGCHSISNCYAMLREKVRRELEIPITAITFNKIGDNVEQVKTRLGAFMEMFK
;
A
#
# COMPACT_ATOMS: atom_id res chain seq x y z
N ARG A 1 -0.76 20.28 -3.07
CA ARG A 1 0.06 20.01 -1.86
C ARG A 1 -0.54 18.79 -1.17
N PHE A 2 -0.08 17.58 -1.53
CA PHE A 2 -0.57 16.31 -0.95
C PHE A 2 0.17 16.03 0.35
N LEU A 3 -0.18 16.75 1.42
CA LEU A 3 0.27 16.37 2.76
C LEU A 3 -0.86 15.56 3.39
N MET A 4 -0.58 14.27 3.56
CA MET A 4 -1.40 13.27 4.23
C MET A 4 -1.86 13.83 5.59
N ARG A 5 -3.17 13.97 5.82
CA ARG A 5 -3.73 14.09 7.16
C ARG A 5 -3.73 12.70 7.81
N ALA A 6 -2.54 12.19 8.14
CA ALA A 6 -2.42 10.99 8.95
C ALA A 6 -2.88 11.35 10.37
N THR A 7 -4.04 10.85 10.79
CA THR A 7 -4.46 10.92 12.18
C THR A 7 -3.80 9.78 12.94
N GLU A 8 -3.19 10.04 14.09
CA GLU A 8 -2.63 8.99 14.97
C GLU A 8 -3.71 8.03 15.50
N THR A 9 -4.97 8.44 15.45
CA THR A 9 -6.13 7.59 15.72
C THR A 9 -6.29 6.52 14.65
N GLY A 10 -5.78 5.31 14.92
CA GLY A 10 -5.91 4.14 14.04
C GLY A 10 -4.57 3.52 13.62
N ILE A 11 -3.45 4.17 13.93
CA ILE A 11 -2.11 3.56 13.79
C ILE A 11 -1.90 2.66 15.02
N GLY A 12 -2.56 1.51 15.04
CA GLY A 12 -2.46 0.52 16.11
C GLY A 12 -2.31 -0.90 15.55
N CYS A 13 -1.79 -1.82 16.37
CA CYS A 13 -1.55 -3.25 16.06
C CYS A 13 -2.79 -4.07 15.62
N ASP A 14 -3.92 -3.42 15.35
CA ASP A 14 -5.14 -4.03 14.83
C ASP A 14 -5.15 -3.93 13.30
N ASN A 15 -4.74 -5.02 12.65
CA ASN A 15 -4.63 -5.09 11.20
C ASN A 15 -5.96 -4.83 10.49
N ASP A 16 -7.11 -5.10 11.12
CA ASP A 16 -8.41 -4.83 10.49
C ASP A 16 -8.69 -3.33 10.41
N LYS A 17 -8.52 -2.61 11.52
CA LYS A 17 -8.70 -1.15 11.53
C LYS A 17 -7.72 -0.44 10.60
N LEU A 18 -6.48 -0.92 10.56
CA LEU A 18 -5.45 -0.36 9.69
C LEU A 18 -5.78 -0.60 8.22
N THR A 19 -6.20 -1.81 7.85
CA THR A 19 -6.61 -2.13 6.47
C THR A 19 -7.85 -1.35 6.03
N ASP A 20 -8.86 -1.23 6.89
CA ASP A 20 -10.07 -0.43 6.60
C ASP A 20 -9.74 1.06 6.40
N SER A 21 -8.74 1.57 7.12
CA SER A 21 -8.26 2.94 6.91
C SER A 21 -7.68 3.15 5.52
N TYR A 22 -6.92 2.18 4.99
CA TYR A 22 -6.39 2.27 3.63
C TYR A 22 -7.50 2.23 2.57
N LEU A 23 -8.52 1.38 2.77
CA LEU A 23 -9.67 1.31 1.85
C LEU A 23 -10.41 2.64 1.81
N ARG A 24 -10.76 3.17 2.99
CA ARG A 24 -11.43 4.49 3.10
C ARG A 24 -10.62 5.60 2.43
N MET A 25 -9.30 5.64 2.67
CA MET A 25 -8.43 6.62 2.02
C MET A 25 -8.41 6.47 0.49
N ALA A 26 -8.36 5.24 -0.03
CA ALA A 26 -8.38 5.00 -1.47
C ALA A 26 -9.69 5.48 -2.09
N THR A 27 -10.83 5.21 -1.44
CA THR A 27 -12.15 5.73 -1.86
C THR A 27 -12.21 7.26 -1.80
N ASP A 28 -11.82 7.86 -0.67
CA ASP A 28 -11.87 9.33 -0.47
C ASP A 28 -11.02 10.09 -1.49
N LEU A 29 -9.91 9.48 -1.93
CA LEU A 29 -9.00 10.05 -2.92
C LEU A 29 -9.35 9.66 -4.36
N ASN A 30 -10.37 8.82 -4.58
CA ASN A 30 -10.67 8.18 -5.87
C ASN A 30 -9.40 7.58 -6.50
N ALA A 31 -8.65 6.81 -5.72
CA ALA A 31 -7.40 6.22 -6.16
C ALA A 31 -7.64 5.08 -7.16
N ASP A 32 -6.97 5.13 -8.31
CA ASP A 32 -7.03 4.04 -9.31
C ASP A 32 -6.24 2.80 -8.89
N GLY A 33 -5.28 2.95 -7.96
CA GLY A 33 -4.50 1.83 -7.45
C GLY A 33 -3.67 2.18 -6.22
N ILE A 34 -3.12 1.15 -5.58
CA ILE A 34 -2.38 1.27 -4.32
C ILE A 34 -0.96 0.73 -4.46
N ILE A 35 0.02 1.51 -4.00
CA ILE A 35 1.40 1.04 -3.81
C ILE A 35 1.68 0.95 -2.32
N PHE A 36 1.88 -0.27 -1.83
CA PHE A 36 2.21 -0.53 -0.44
C PHE A 36 3.72 -0.60 -0.25
N PHE A 37 4.24 0.21 0.66
CA PHE A 37 5.66 0.15 1.00
C PHE A 37 5.88 -0.87 2.13
N GLN A 38 6.43 -2.03 1.78
CA GLN A 38 6.71 -3.11 2.72
C GLN A 38 8.15 -2.97 3.25
N LEU A 39 8.27 -2.54 4.50
CA LEU A 39 9.54 -2.52 5.22
C LEU A 39 10.02 -3.96 5.47
N PHE A 40 11.23 -4.27 4.98
CA PHE A 40 11.86 -5.57 5.21
C PHE A 40 12.11 -5.81 6.70
N GLY A 41 11.85 -7.04 7.18
CA GLY A 41 12.04 -7.42 8.59
C GLY A 41 10.90 -7.03 9.52
N CYS A 42 9.84 -6.36 9.04
CA CYS A 42 8.67 -6.04 9.85
C CYS A 42 7.56 -7.08 9.66
N HIS A 43 7.45 -8.03 10.60
CA HIS A 43 6.46 -9.11 10.56
C HIS A 43 5.01 -8.61 10.65
N SER A 44 4.74 -7.57 11.46
CA SER A 44 3.41 -6.97 11.57
C SER A 44 2.94 -6.35 10.25
N ILE A 45 3.84 -5.65 9.54
CA ILE A 45 3.55 -5.02 8.26
C ILE A 45 3.34 -6.04 7.13
N SER A 46 4.05 -7.16 7.18
CA SER A 46 3.92 -8.22 6.16
C SER A 46 2.53 -8.89 6.22
N ASN A 47 2.01 -9.14 7.41
CA ASN A 47 0.64 -9.65 7.58
C ASN A 47 -0.42 -8.61 7.17
N CYS A 48 -0.17 -7.33 7.46
CA CYS A 48 -1.06 -6.24 7.04
C CYS A 48 -1.21 -6.18 5.51
N TYR A 49 -0.13 -6.37 4.74
CA TYR A 49 -0.21 -6.33 3.28
C TYR A 49 -1.08 -7.46 2.71
N ALA A 50 -0.95 -8.68 3.23
CA ALA A 50 -1.76 -9.81 2.78
C ALA A 50 -3.26 -9.55 2.99
N MET A 51 -3.63 -9.06 4.19
CA MET A 51 -5.02 -8.69 4.50
C MET A 51 -5.51 -7.51 3.64
N LEU A 52 -4.66 -6.49 3.47
CA LEU A 52 -4.98 -5.32 2.64
C LEU A 52 -5.26 -5.73 1.20
N ARG A 53 -4.41 -6.58 0.63
CA ARG A 53 -4.52 -7.03 -0.76
C ARG A 53 -5.84 -7.75 -1.02
N GLU A 54 -6.25 -8.64 -0.11
CA GLU A 54 -7.52 -9.35 -0.23
C GLU A 54 -8.72 -8.39 -0.11
N LYS A 55 -8.71 -7.47 0.87
CA LYS A 55 -9.79 -6.49 1.02
C LYS A 55 -9.91 -5.55 -0.18
N VAL A 56 -8.80 -4.98 -0.64
CA VAL A 56 -8.77 -4.07 -1.81
C VAL A 56 -9.33 -4.78 -3.05
N ARG A 57 -8.89 -6.01 -3.30
CA ARG A 57 -9.38 -6.80 -4.45
C ARG A 57 -10.88 -7.10 -4.35
N ARG A 58 -11.39 -7.38 -3.15
CA ARG A 58 -12.80 -7.74 -2.93
C ARG A 58 -13.73 -6.53 -2.96
N GLU A 59 -13.29 -5.40 -2.42
CA GLU A 59 -14.18 -4.27 -2.11
C GLU A 59 -14.01 -3.08 -3.05
N LEU A 60 -12.80 -2.84 -3.55
CA LEU A 60 -12.51 -1.71 -4.44
C LEU A 60 -12.25 -2.14 -5.88
N GLU A 61 -11.90 -3.41 -6.09
CA GLU A 61 -11.54 -3.98 -7.40
C GLU A 61 -10.41 -3.22 -8.13
N ILE A 62 -9.62 -2.44 -7.39
CA ILE A 62 -8.45 -1.71 -7.91
C ILE A 62 -7.15 -2.51 -7.74
N PRO A 63 -6.19 -2.37 -8.65
CA PRO A 63 -4.89 -3.02 -8.53
C PRO A 63 -4.06 -2.49 -7.35
N ILE A 64 -3.34 -3.41 -6.70
CA ILE A 64 -2.42 -3.13 -5.59
C ILE A 64 -1.11 -3.89 -5.77
N THR A 65 0.01 -3.23 -5.45
CA THR A 65 1.35 -3.83 -5.47
C THR A 65 2.14 -3.48 -4.20
N ALA A 66 3.17 -4.27 -3.90
CA ALA A 66 4.12 -3.98 -2.84
C ALA A 66 5.51 -3.73 -3.41
N ILE A 67 6.17 -2.70 -2.88
CA ILE A 67 7.60 -2.46 -3.06
C ILE A 67 8.33 -2.74 -1.75
N THR A 68 9.49 -3.38 -1.85
CA THR A 68 10.28 -3.81 -0.69
C THR A 68 11.72 -3.38 -0.90
N PHE A 69 12.32 -2.80 0.13
CA PHE A 69 13.75 -2.53 0.17
C PHE A 69 14.23 -2.60 1.63
N ASN A 70 15.49 -3.01 1.82
CA ASN A 70 16.11 -3.12 3.14
C ASN A 70 16.40 -1.73 3.74
N LYS A 71 16.79 -0.79 2.88
CA LYS A 71 16.97 0.62 3.19
C LYS A 71 16.39 1.47 2.07
N ILE A 72 15.80 2.62 2.41
CA ILE A 72 15.33 3.59 1.42
C ILE A 72 16.51 3.95 0.50
N GLY A 73 16.32 3.76 -0.80
CA GLY A 73 17.35 3.99 -1.83
C GLY A 73 18.11 2.74 -2.26
N ASP A 74 17.86 1.57 -1.66
CA ASP A 74 18.40 0.30 -2.16
C ASP A 74 17.53 -0.23 -3.31
N ASN A 75 18.14 -0.99 -4.23
CA ASN A 75 17.47 -1.71 -5.32
C ASN A 75 16.57 -0.81 -6.22
N VAL A 76 16.95 0.45 -6.41
CA VAL A 76 16.17 1.45 -7.15
C VAL A 76 15.75 0.97 -8.54
N GLU A 77 16.64 0.31 -9.28
CA GLU A 77 16.32 -0.21 -10.62
C GLU A 77 15.22 -1.29 -10.57
N GLN A 78 15.24 -2.18 -9.59
CA GLN A 78 14.19 -3.19 -9.42
C GLN A 78 12.86 -2.54 -9.05
N VAL A 79 12.87 -1.55 -8.15
CA VAL A 79 11.67 -0.78 -7.78
C VAL A 79 11.12 -0.07 -9.01
N LYS A 80 11.98 0.56 -9.82
CA LYS A 80 11.61 1.24 -11.06
C LYS A 80 10.96 0.29 -12.06
N THR A 81 11.51 -0.89 -12.29
CA THR A 81 10.90 -1.89 -13.19
C THR A 81 9.54 -2.36 -12.68
N ARG A 82 9.41 -2.67 -11.39
CA ARG A 82 8.15 -3.12 -10.78
C ARG A 82 7.07 -2.05 -10.84
N LEU A 83 7.41 -0.82 -10.49
CA LEU A 83 6.50 0.32 -10.59
C LEU A 83 6.14 0.61 -12.04
N GLY A 84 7.10 0.54 -12.96
CA GLY A 84 6.84 0.70 -14.40
C GLY A 84 5.77 -0.28 -14.88
N ALA A 85 5.94 -1.57 -14.62
CA ALA A 85 4.96 -2.61 -14.99
C ALA A 85 3.58 -2.39 -14.35
N PHE A 86 3.53 -1.92 -13.09
CA PHE A 86 2.28 -1.57 -12.42
C PHE A 86 1.60 -0.36 -13.08
N MET A 87 2.37 0.67 -13.43
CA MET A 87 1.84 1.87 -14.07
C MET A 87 1.31 1.61 -15.49
N GLU A 88 1.84 0.62 -16.21
CA GLU A 88 1.29 0.21 -17.51
C GLU A 88 -0.14 -0.34 -17.41
N MET A 89 -0.60 -0.77 -16.23
CA MET A 89 -1.99 -1.24 -16.04
C MET A 89 -3.04 -0.13 -16.12
N PHE A 90 -2.62 1.14 -16.06
CA PHE A 90 -3.50 2.32 -16.07
C PHE A 90 -3.39 3.15 -17.36
N LYS A 91 -2.63 2.67 -18.34
CA LYS A 91 -2.58 3.27 -19.68
C LYS A 91 -3.65 2.66 -20.57
#